data_AF-A0A7I9Z3R9-F1
#
_entry.id   AF-A0A7I9Z3R9-F1
#
_cell.length_a   1.000
_cell.length_b   1.000
_cell.length_c   1.000
_cell.angle_alpha   90.00
_cell.angle_beta   90.00
_cell.angle_gamma   90.00
#
_symmetry.space_group_name_H-M   'P 1'
#
loop_
_entity.id
_entity.type
_entity.pdbx_description
1 polymer ?
#
loop_
_entity_poly.entity_id
_entity_poly.type
_entity_poly.pdbx_seq_one_letter_code
_entity_poly.pdbx_strand_id
1 'polypeptide(L)'
;MDRQKEFVLRTLEERDIRFVRLWFTDVLGFLKSVAIAPAELEGAFEEGIGFDGSSIEGFSRVSESDTVANPDPSTFQVLPWASPSGHHHSARMFCDITMPDGSPSWADPRHVLRRQLQKANDLGFSCYVHPEIEFFLLKPGPDDGSVPPVPVDTAGYFDQAVHDSASNFRRHAIEALEFMGISVEFSHHEGAPGQQEIDLRFADALSMADNVMTFRYVIKEVAIENGARASFMPKPFGQHPGSAMHTHMSLFEGDVNAFHSPDDPLQLSDVGKSFIAGILEHASEISAVTNQWVNSYKRLVGGGEAPTAASWGAANRSALVRVPMYTPHKTSSRRVEVRSPDSACNPYLTFAVLLAAGLRGVEKGYVLGPQAEDNVWDLTPAERQAMGYRELPTSLDSALRAMESSELVAETLGEHVFDFFLRNKRTEWANYRSHVTPYELSTYLSL
;
A
#
# COMPACT_ATOMS: atom_id res chain seq x y z
N MET A 1 -0.87 -32.74 12.53
CA MET A 1 -0.33 -31.39 12.35
C MET A 1 -0.63 -30.98 10.91
N ASP A 2 -0.88 -29.69 10.64
CA ASP A 2 -1.19 -29.24 9.27
C ASP A 2 0.06 -29.37 8.37
N ARG A 3 -0.12 -29.72 7.09
CA ARG A 3 0.97 -29.97 6.12
C ARG A 3 1.88 -28.76 5.96
N GLN A 4 1.35 -27.55 6.09
CA GLN A 4 2.16 -26.33 6.05
C GLN A 4 3.01 -26.17 7.32
N LYS A 5 2.44 -26.41 8.50
CA LYS A 5 3.21 -26.35 9.76
C LYS A 5 4.37 -27.36 9.74
N GLU A 6 4.14 -28.58 9.26
CA GLU A 6 5.19 -29.60 9.11
C GLU A 6 6.29 -29.15 8.13
N PHE A 7 5.92 -28.52 7.02
CA PHE A 7 6.87 -27.95 6.08
C PHE A 7 7.75 -26.86 6.73
N VAL A 8 7.16 -25.99 7.55
CA VAL A 8 7.90 -24.94 8.26
C VAL A 8 8.91 -25.56 9.22
N LEU A 9 8.48 -26.44 10.12
CA LEU A 9 9.38 -27.05 11.11
C LEU A 9 10.54 -27.79 10.46
N ARG A 10 10.25 -28.60 9.42
CA ARG A 10 11.29 -29.29 8.67
C ARG A 10 12.27 -28.33 8.02
N THR A 11 11.77 -27.23 7.44
CA THR A 11 12.63 -26.23 6.80
C THR A 11 13.52 -25.51 7.81
N LEU A 12 13.03 -25.24 9.03
CA LEU A 12 13.85 -24.65 10.09
C LEU A 12 15.03 -25.53 10.47
N GLU A 13 14.80 -26.84 10.59
CA GLU A 13 15.83 -27.83 10.89
C GLU A 13 16.82 -27.98 9.72
N GLU A 14 16.33 -28.21 8.51
CA GLU A 14 17.15 -28.44 7.31
C GLU A 14 18.03 -27.23 6.94
N ARG A 15 17.56 -26.00 7.20
CA ARG A 15 18.27 -24.76 6.85
C ARG A 15 18.99 -24.11 8.03
N ASP A 16 19.04 -24.75 9.20
CA ASP A 16 19.64 -24.21 10.42
C ASP A 16 19.15 -22.80 10.78
N ILE A 17 17.83 -22.59 10.68
CA ILE A 17 17.21 -21.31 11.06
C ILE A 17 17.23 -21.19 12.58
N ARG A 18 17.76 -20.08 13.09
CA ARG A 18 17.93 -19.82 14.53
C ARG A 18 16.91 -18.85 15.09
N PHE A 19 16.28 -18.04 14.23
CA PHE A 19 15.31 -17.03 14.64
C PHE A 19 14.12 -17.01 13.68
N VAL A 20 12.92 -17.01 14.22
CA VAL A 20 11.68 -16.81 13.47
C VAL A 20 11.07 -15.50 13.91
N ARG A 21 10.96 -14.56 12.97
CA ARG A 21 10.29 -13.27 13.18
C ARG A 21 8.82 -13.41 12.89
N LEU A 22 8.01 -13.25 13.92
CA LEU A 22 6.57 -13.11 13.81
C LEU A 22 6.27 -11.65 13.49
N TRP A 23 5.70 -11.41 12.32
CA TRP A 23 5.39 -10.09 11.77
C TRP A 23 3.90 -9.82 11.86
N PHE A 24 3.55 -8.58 12.16
CA PHE A 24 2.18 -8.07 12.09
C PHE A 24 2.24 -6.58 11.85
N THR A 25 1.09 -5.95 11.60
CA THR A 25 1.04 -4.55 11.20
C THR A 25 0.09 -3.78 12.08
N ASP A 26 0.47 -2.59 12.50
CA ASP A 26 -0.44 -1.70 13.24
C ASP A 26 -1.41 -0.97 12.30
N VAL A 27 -2.38 -0.22 12.85
CA VAL A 27 -3.40 0.44 12.03
C VAL A 27 -2.80 1.43 11.02
N LEU A 28 -1.67 2.05 11.35
CA LEU A 28 -0.98 2.99 10.46
C LEU A 28 -0.11 2.33 9.40
N GLY A 29 0.02 1.00 9.40
CA GLY A 29 0.79 0.29 8.39
C GLY A 29 2.26 0.15 8.74
N PHE A 30 2.66 0.32 10.01
CA PHE A 30 4.02 0.03 10.45
C PHE A 30 4.18 -1.46 10.74
N LEU A 31 5.24 -2.05 10.17
CA LEU A 31 5.62 -3.43 10.43
C LEU A 31 6.12 -3.56 11.88
N LYS A 32 5.50 -4.46 12.64
CA LYS A 32 5.91 -4.86 13.99
C LYS A 32 6.49 -6.27 13.93
N SER A 33 7.33 -6.59 14.90
CA SER A 33 7.98 -7.90 14.97
C SER A 33 8.21 -8.35 16.40
N VAL A 34 8.01 -9.64 16.64
CA VAL A 34 8.60 -10.38 17.77
C VAL A 34 9.43 -11.54 17.23
N ALA A 35 10.63 -11.75 17.77
CA ALA A 35 11.49 -12.85 17.37
C ALA A 35 11.41 -13.98 18.40
N ILE A 36 11.22 -15.21 17.92
CA ILE A 36 11.19 -16.41 18.75
C ILE A 36 12.25 -17.41 18.30
N ALA A 37 12.67 -18.29 19.21
CA ALA A 37 13.52 -19.42 18.88
C ALA A 37 12.67 -20.53 18.21
N PRO A 38 13.25 -21.36 17.34
CA PRO A 38 12.54 -22.49 16.71
C PRO A 38 11.84 -23.42 17.70
N ALA A 39 12.40 -23.59 18.91
CA ALA A 39 11.84 -24.43 19.96
C ALA A 39 10.47 -23.93 20.47
N GLU A 40 10.18 -22.63 20.34
CA GLU A 40 8.91 -22.04 20.77
C GLU A 40 7.82 -22.11 19.67
N LEU A 41 8.19 -22.50 18.45
CA LEU A 41 7.29 -22.34 17.30
C LEU A 41 6.11 -23.32 17.32
N GLU A 42 6.30 -24.54 17.81
CA GLU A 42 5.19 -25.49 17.98
C GLU A 42 4.13 -24.93 18.92
N GLY A 43 4.54 -24.41 20.08
CA GLY A 43 3.64 -23.73 21.02
C GLY A 43 2.99 -22.49 20.40
N ALA A 44 3.75 -21.67 19.66
CA ALA A 44 3.21 -20.52 18.96
C ALA A 44 2.16 -20.91 17.89
N PHE A 45 2.26 -22.08 17.26
CA PHE A 45 1.25 -22.56 16.32
C PHE A 45 -0.02 -23.10 16.98
N GLU A 46 0.02 -23.45 18.26
CA GLU A 46 -1.10 -24.01 19.02
C GLU A 46 -1.82 -22.93 19.83
N GLU A 47 -1.06 -22.09 20.52
CA GLU A 47 -1.57 -21.12 21.50
C GLU A 47 -1.39 -19.65 21.05
N GLY A 48 -0.58 -19.41 20.01
CA GLY A 48 -0.14 -18.08 19.63
C GLY A 48 0.88 -17.49 20.62
N ILE A 49 1.32 -16.25 20.37
CA ILE A 49 2.22 -15.52 21.27
C ILE A 49 1.49 -14.30 21.83
N GLY A 50 1.31 -14.27 23.15
CA GLY A 50 0.73 -13.12 23.85
C GLY A 50 1.65 -11.90 23.79
N PHE A 51 1.07 -10.72 23.57
CA PHE A 51 1.76 -9.43 23.64
C PHE A 51 0.82 -8.32 24.09
N ASP A 52 1.42 -7.22 24.55
CA ASP A 52 0.70 -6.02 24.97
C ASP A 52 0.25 -5.20 23.74
N GLY A 53 -1.04 -5.31 23.40
CA GLY A 53 -1.70 -4.58 22.33
C GLY A 53 -1.80 -3.07 22.60
N SER A 54 -1.72 -2.61 23.86
CA SER A 54 -1.80 -1.18 24.17
C SER A 54 -0.56 -0.39 23.71
N SER A 55 0.55 -1.09 23.52
CA SER A 55 1.80 -0.56 22.98
C SER A 55 1.83 -0.51 21.45
N ILE A 56 0.78 -0.97 20.77
CA ILE A 56 0.64 -0.98 19.31
C ILE A 56 -0.41 0.05 18.89
N GLU A 57 -0.04 0.95 17.98
CA GLU A 57 -0.92 2.01 17.49
C GLU A 57 -2.21 1.45 16.89
N GLY A 58 -3.29 1.57 17.66
CA GLY A 58 -4.66 1.28 17.23
C GLY A 58 -5.21 -0.06 17.65
N PHE A 59 -4.45 -0.88 18.38
CA PHE A 59 -4.90 -2.20 18.81
C PHE A 59 -5.79 -2.15 20.07
N SER A 60 -5.58 -1.19 20.96
CA SER A 60 -6.49 -1.00 22.09
C SER A 60 -6.55 0.41 22.65
N ARG A 61 -7.67 0.72 23.33
CA ARG A 61 -7.72 1.81 24.30
C ARG A 61 -6.91 1.35 25.53
N VAL A 62 -6.32 2.29 26.27
CA VAL A 62 -5.38 2.12 27.42
C VAL A 62 -5.72 1.01 28.45
N SER A 63 -6.91 0.39 28.41
CA SER A 63 -7.41 -0.64 29.32
C SER A 63 -7.66 -2.04 28.74
N GLU A 64 -7.31 -2.34 27.48
CA GLU A 64 -7.50 -3.69 26.89
C GLU A 64 -6.16 -4.22 26.34
N SER A 65 -5.32 -4.76 27.21
CA SER A 65 -3.89 -4.95 26.93
C SER A 65 -3.53 -6.27 26.24
N ASP A 66 -4.27 -7.35 26.48
CA ASP A 66 -3.75 -8.67 26.14
C ASP A 66 -4.26 -9.14 24.78
N THR A 67 -3.35 -9.25 23.83
CA THR A 67 -3.62 -9.73 22.46
C THR A 67 -2.69 -10.88 22.11
N VAL A 68 -3.09 -11.71 21.15
CA VAL A 68 -2.35 -12.91 20.76
C VAL A 68 -1.99 -12.83 19.28
N ALA A 69 -0.70 -12.97 18.96
CA ALA A 69 -0.20 -13.07 17.60
C ALA A 69 -0.15 -14.54 17.17
N ASN A 70 -0.95 -14.91 16.17
CA ASN A 70 -1.04 -16.28 15.67
C ASN A 70 -0.28 -16.38 14.34
N PRO A 71 0.86 -17.09 14.30
CA PRO A 71 1.66 -17.22 13.09
C PRO A 71 0.90 -17.98 11.99
N ASP A 72 0.86 -17.38 10.80
CA ASP A 72 0.30 -17.96 9.59
C ASP A 72 1.39 -18.72 8.81
N PRO A 73 1.41 -20.08 8.87
CA PRO A 73 2.46 -20.88 8.24
C PRO A 73 2.50 -20.75 6.71
N SER A 74 1.40 -20.32 6.08
CA SER A 74 1.35 -20.09 4.62
C SER A 74 2.26 -18.94 4.19
N THR A 75 2.60 -18.06 5.14
CA THR A 75 3.45 -16.88 4.93
C THR A 75 4.90 -17.12 5.35
N PHE A 76 5.34 -18.36 5.55
CA PHE A 76 6.71 -18.63 5.92
C PHE A 76 7.69 -18.28 4.79
N GLN A 77 8.67 -17.41 5.08
CA GLN A 77 9.75 -17.07 4.15
C GLN A 77 11.08 -16.92 4.89
N VAL A 78 12.16 -17.43 4.30
CA VAL A 78 13.53 -17.22 4.81
C VAL A 78 13.97 -15.81 4.42
N LEU A 79 14.57 -15.07 5.35
CA LEU A 79 15.08 -13.73 5.06
C LEU A 79 16.38 -13.82 4.23
N PRO A 80 16.60 -12.90 3.27
CA PRO A 80 17.70 -12.99 2.32
C PRO A 80 19.06 -12.63 2.95
N TRP A 81 19.08 -12.22 4.22
CA TRP A 81 20.29 -11.82 4.93
C TRP A 81 21.12 -13.03 5.34
N ALA A 82 22.23 -13.25 4.66
CA ALA A 82 23.20 -14.27 5.02
C ALA A 82 24.16 -13.77 6.11
N SER A 83 24.56 -14.66 7.00
CA SER A 83 25.70 -14.45 7.91
C SER A 83 27.01 -14.30 7.12
N PRO A 84 28.10 -13.81 7.74
CA PRO A 84 29.43 -13.80 7.10
C PRO A 84 29.91 -15.17 6.59
N SER A 85 29.37 -16.28 7.15
CA SER A 85 29.60 -17.65 6.70
C SER A 85 28.72 -18.09 5.51
N GLY A 86 27.85 -17.23 4.99
CA GLY A 86 26.95 -17.53 3.87
C GLY A 86 25.66 -18.27 4.25
N HIS A 87 25.39 -18.45 5.55
CA HIS A 87 24.18 -19.13 6.03
C HIS A 87 23.07 -18.14 6.39
N HIS A 88 21.84 -18.43 5.97
CA HIS A 88 20.64 -17.68 6.36
C HIS A 88 20.11 -18.27 7.67
N HIS A 89 20.08 -17.47 8.75
CA HIS A 89 19.65 -17.94 10.08
C HIS A 89 18.31 -17.38 10.54
N SER A 90 17.65 -16.58 9.72
CA SER A 90 16.39 -15.93 10.09
C SER A 90 15.31 -16.18 9.05
N ALA A 91 14.10 -16.43 9.54
CA ALA A 91 12.89 -16.50 8.73
C ALA A 91 11.82 -15.58 9.30
N ARG A 92 10.74 -15.35 8.55
CA ARG A 92 9.56 -14.60 8.98
C ARG A 92 8.26 -15.34 8.69
N MET A 93 7.24 -15.03 9.46
CA MET A 93 5.83 -15.35 9.20
C MET A 93 4.98 -14.16 9.61
N PHE A 94 3.99 -13.78 8.80
CA PHE A 94 2.94 -12.88 9.23
C PHE A 94 2.02 -13.56 10.24
N CYS A 95 1.42 -12.77 11.11
CA CYS A 95 0.50 -13.21 12.13
C CYS A 95 -0.86 -12.55 11.94
N ASP A 96 -1.91 -13.31 12.23
CA ASP A 96 -3.22 -12.76 12.52
C ASP A 96 -3.29 -12.43 14.01
N ILE A 97 -3.93 -11.32 14.36
CA ILE A 97 -4.09 -10.92 15.75
C ILE A 97 -5.45 -11.36 16.26
N THR A 98 -5.48 -12.06 17.39
CA THR A 98 -6.70 -12.48 18.07
C THR A 98 -6.75 -11.95 19.49
N MET A 99 -7.94 -11.97 20.06
CA MET A 99 -8.16 -11.79 21.48
C MET A 99 -7.82 -13.10 22.23
N PRO A 100 -7.63 -13.06 23.56
CA PRO A 100 -7.33 -14.26 24.35
C PRO A 100 -8.44 -15.32 24.33
N ASP A 101 -9.68 -14.94 23.99
CA ASP A 101 -10.80 -15.86 23.80
C ASP A 101 -10.80 -16.56 22.42
N GLY A 102 -9.79 -16.27 21.57
CA GLY A 102 -9.64 -16.81 20.22
C GLY A 102 -10.41 -16.06 19.14
N SER A 103 -11.22 -15.05 19.49
CA SER A 103 -11.90 -14.22 18.49
C SER A 103 -10.91 -13.33 17.74
N PRO A 104 -11.14 -13.02 16.45
CA PRO A 104 -10.25 -12.15 15.70
C PRO A 104 -10.24 -10.73 16.28
N SER A 105 -9.07 -10.09 16.30
CA SER A 105 -8.98 -8.68 16.64
C SER A 105 -9.58 -7.84 15.53
N TRP A 106 -10.58 -7.05 15.86
CA TRP A 106 -11.20 -6.11 14.93
C TRP A 106 -10.29 -4.92 14.59
N ALA A 107 -9.20 -4.74 15.32
CA ALA A 107 -8.19 -3.73 15.08
C ALA A 107 -7.09 -4.19 14.10
N ASP A 108 -7.03 -5.48 13.76
CA ASP A 108 -6.01 -6.03 12.86
C ASP A 108 -6.29 -5.65 11.39
N PRO A 109 -5.42 -4.86 10.74
CA PRO A 109 -5.58 -4.50 9.33
C PRO A 109 -5.65 -5.72 8.41
N ARG A 110 -4.90 -6.80 8.72
CA ARG A 110 -4.90 -8.03 7.94
C ARG A 110 -6.27 -8.71 7.99
N HIS A 111 -6.90 -8.71 9.16
CA HIS A 111 -8.28 -9.17 9.33
C HIS A 111 -9.30 -8.28 8.61
N VAL A 112 -9.14 -6.95 8.62
CA VAL A 112 -9.98 -6.02 7.85
C VAL A 112 -10.01 -6.38 6.36
N LEU A 113 -8.84 -6.61 5.76
CA LEU A 113 -8.75 -7.02 4.36
C LEU A 113 -9.40 -8.39 4.12
N ARG A 114 -9.16 -9.37 5.00
CA ARG A 114 -9.81 -10.71 4.91
C ARG A 114 -11.33 -10.62 4.89
N ARG A 115 -11.94 -9.74 5.71
CA ARG A 115 -13.39 -9.53 5.70
C ARG A 115 -13.89 -9.03 4.35
N GLN A 116 -13.18 -8.11 3.69
CA GLN A 116 -13.58 -7.63 2.36
C GLN A 116 -13.34 -8.69 1.26
N LEU A 117 -12.29 -9.49 1.37
CA LEU A 117 -12.08 -10.62 0.46
C LEU A 117 -13.15 -11.70 0.62
N GLN A 118 -13.63 -11.94 1.85
CA GLN A 118 -14.76 -12.83 2.07
C GLN A 118 -16.03 -12.28 1.39
N LYS A 119 -16.32 -10.98 1.52
CA LYS A 119 -17.45 -10.35 0.80
C LYS A 119 -17.32 -10.50 -0.72
N ALA A 120 -16.12 -10.32 -1.27
CA ALA A 120 -15.88 -10.56 -2.70
C ALA A 120 -16.20 -12.01 -3.08
N ASN A 121 -15.72 -12.99 -2.28
CA ASN A 121 -15.98 -14.41 -2.50
C ASN A 121 -17.46 -14.76 -2.39
N ASP A 122 -18.19 -14.16 -1.46
CA ASP A 122 -19.65 -14.37 -1.29
C ASP A 122 -20.43 -13.88 -2.53
N LEU A 123 -19.87 -12.91 -3.27
CA LEU A 123 -20.37 -12.43 -4.56
C LEU A 123 -19.84 -13.25 -5.77
N GLY A 124 -19.01 -14.27 -5.53
CA GLY A 124 -18.42 -15.11 -6.58
C GLY A 124 -17.09 -14.62 -7.14
N PHE A 125 -16.49 -13.59 -6.55
CA PHE A 125 -15.25 -12.97 -7.04
C PHE A 125 -14.03 -13.32 -6.19
N SER A 126 -12.92 -13.59 -6.86
CA SER A 126 -11.56 -13.48 -6.30
C SER A 126 -10.92 -12.17 -6.75
N CYS A 127 -10.09 -11.56 -5.89
CA CYS A 127 -9.46 -10.26 -6.16
C CYS A 127 -7.94 -10.39 -6.25
N TYR A 128 -7.38 -9.92 -7.36
CA TYR A 128 -5.94 -9.85 -7.58
C TYR A 128 -5.47 -8.39 -7.61
N VAL A 129 -4.28 -8.16 -7.07
CA VAL A 129 -3.68 -6.82 -6.97
C VAL A 129 -2.27 -6.85 -7.54
N HIS A 130 -1.91 -5.80 -8.27
CA HIS A 130 -0.56 -5.52 -8.77
C HIS A 130 -0.24 -4.06 -8.45
N PRO A 131 0.64 -3.80 -7.48
CA PRO A 131 1.11 -2.46 -7.17
C PRO A 131 2.38 -2.11 -7.95
N GLU A 132 2.40 -0.92 -8.54
CA GLU A 132 3.62 -0.23 -9.00
C GLU A 132 4.11 0.60 -7.81
N ILE A 133 5.26 0.27 -7.21
CA ILE A 133 5.69 0.87 -5.94
C ILE A 133 6.88 1.80 -6.17
N GLU A 134 6.61 3.10 -6.07
CA GLU A 134 7.65 4.11 -6.19
C GLU A 134 8.28 4.43 -4.83
N PHE A 135 9.56 4.79 -4.84
CA PHE A 135 10.32 5.25 -3.68
C PHE A 135 11.53 6.07 -4.08
N PHE A 136 12.15 6.75 -3.13
CA PHE A 136 13.41 7.48 -3.33
C PHE A 136 14.59 6.77 -2.68
N LEU A 137 15.70 6.69 -3.41
CA LEU A 137 17.02 6.45 -2.84
C LEU A 137 17.71 7.78 -2.53
N LEU A 138 18.11 7.91 -1.27
CA LEU A 138 18.74 9.10 -0.72
C LEU A 138 20.13 8.74 -0.18
N LYS A 139 21.05 9.71 -0.20
CA LYS A 139 22.30 9.59 0.54
C LYS A 139 21.99 9.43 2.05
N PRO A 140 22.87 8.77 2.82
CA PRO A 140 22.70 8.63 4.26
C PRO A 140 22.55 9.99 4.94
N GLY A 141 21.69 10.07 5.95
CA GLY A 141 21.40 11.29 6.70
C GLY A 141 20.37 11.03 7.79
N PRO A 142 20.09 12.03 8.65
CA PRO A 142 19.11 11.88 9.73
C PRO A 142 17.67 11.77 9.19
N ASP A 143 16.81 11.05 9.91
CA ASP A 143 15.39 10.83 9.56
C ASP A 143 14.46 11.94 10.07
N ASP A 144 14.97 12.88 10.86
CA ASP A 144 14.21 13.96 11.50
C ASP A 144 14.00 15.20 10.61
N GLY A 145 14.54 15.19 9.38
CA GLY A 145 14.46 16.31 8.45
C GLY A 145 15.34 17.51 8.83
N SER A 146 16.23 17.37 9.81
CA SER A 146 17.17 18.43 10.21
C SER A 146 18.16 18.81 9.10
N VAL A 147 18.43 17.88 8.18
CA VAL A 147 19.23 18.09 6.97
C VAL A 147 18.37 17.77 5.75
N PRO A 148 18.33 18.64 4.72
CA PRO A 148 17.61 18.35 3.50
C PRO A 148 18.05 17.01 2.88
N PRO A 149 17.11 16.16 2.44
CA PRO A 149 17.47 14.90 1.79
C PRO A 149 18.23 15.18 0.49
N VAL A 150 19.18 14.31 0.15
CA VAL A 150 19.97 14.42 -1.08
C VAL A 150 19.79 13.13 -1.88
N PRO A 151 19.32 13.18 -3.14
CA PRO A 151 19.24 12.01 -4.02
C PRO A 151 20.60 11.33 -4.24
N VAL A 152 20.58 10.02 -4.51
CA VAL A 152 21.81 9.25 -4.82
C VAL A 152 22.35 9.48 -6.23
N ASP A 153 21.54 10.05 -7.13
CA ASP A 153 21.89 10.35 -8.52
C ASP A 153 21.08 11.57 -9.05
N THR A 154 21.19 11.85 -10.34
CA THR A 154 20.44 12.89 -11.06
C THR A 154 19.72 12.35 -12.30
N ALA A 155 19.42 11.05 -12.35
CA ALA A 155 18.82 10.41 -13.53
C ALA A 155 17.32 10.74 -13.64
N GLY A 156 16.73 10.44 -14.80
CA GLY A 156 15.31 10.60 -15.08
C GLY A 156 14.64 9.30 -15.53
N TYR A 157 13.38 9.44 -15.97
CA TYR A 157 12.51 8.31 -16.32
C TYR A 157 13.15 7.38 -17.36
N PHE A 158 13.25 6.08 -17.01
CA PHE A 158 13.84 5.03 -17.85
C PHE A 158 15.33 5.16 -18.17
N ASP A 159 16.05 6.11 -17.56
CA ASP A 159 17.50 6.19 -17.74
C ASP A 159 18.21 4.94 -17.20
N GLN A 160 19.23 4.49 -17.94
CA GLN A 160 20.23 3.57 -17.41
C GLN A 160 21.17 4.37 -16.51
N ALA A 161 20.70 4.68 -15.30
CA ALA A 161 21.41 5.52 -14.35
C ALA A 161 22.81 4.97 -14.04
N VAL A 162 23.83 5.84 -14.14
CA VAL A 162 25.16 5.58 -13.61
C VAL A 162 25.20 6.22 -12.24
N HIS A 163 25.11 5.40 -11.18
CA HIS A 163 25.08 5.93 -9.82
C HIS A 163 26.50 6.03 -9.26
N ASP A 164 26.85 7.20 -8.71
CA ASP A 164 28.09 7.37 -7.92
C ASP A 164 27.99 6.66 -6.56
N SER A 165 26.76 6.43 -6.06
CA SER A 165 26.44 5.72 -4.82
C SER A 165 25.32 4.70 -5.05
N ALA A 166 25.37 3.55 -4.38
CA ALA A 166 24.37 2.48 -4.51
C ALA A 166 24.19 1.91 -5.93
N SER A 167 25.27 1.83 -6.73
CA SER A 167 25.25 1.43 -8.14
C SER A 167 24.67 0.05 -8.46
N ASN A 168 24.63 -0.85 -7.48
CA ASN A 168 24.08 -2.20 -7.62
C ASN A 168 22.72 -2.37 -6.91
N PHE A 169 22.15 -1.31 -6.35
CA PHE A 169 20.97 -1.39 -5.49
C PHE A 169 19.82 -2.16 -6.14
N ARG A 170 19.43 -1.80 -7.37
CA ARG A 170 18.27 -2.41 -8.03
C ARG A 170 18.46 -3.91 -8.22
N ARG A 171 19.67 -4.33 -8.63
CA ARG A 171 20.01 -5.76 -8.77
C ARG A 171 19.90 -6.48 -7.43
N HIS A 172 20.51 -5.95 -6.36
CA HIS A 172 20.45 -6.53 -5.02
C HIS A 172 19.02 -6.59 -4.47
N ALA A 173 18.20 -5.57 -4.74
CA ALA A 173 16.80 -5.53 -4.34
C ALA A 173 15.98 -6.62 -5.03
N ILE A 174 16.14 -6.77 -6.35
CA ILE A 174 15.45 -7.82 -7.12
C ILE A 174 15.90 -9.21 -6.67
N GLU A 175 17.20 -9.44 -6.53
CA GLU A 175 17.75 -10.73 -6.05
C GLU A 175 17.19 -11.09 -4.65
N ALA A 176 17.10 -10.11 -3.74
CA ALA A 176 16.56 -10.31 -2.40
C ALA A 176 15.05 -10.63 -2.41
N LEU A 177 14.27 -9.95 -3.25
CA LEU A 177 12.83 -10.19 -3.40
C LEU A 177 12.57 -11.56 -4.03
N GLU A 178 13.28 -11.91 -5.11
CA GLU A 178 13.16 -13.20 -5.78
C GLU A 178 13.58 -14.37 -4.86
N PHE A 179 14.61 -14.19 -4.03
CA PHE A 179 15.00 -15.18 -3.01
C PHE A 179 13.87 -15.47 -2.04
N MET A 180 13.08 -14.45 -1.67
CA MET A 180 11.91 -14.59 -0.81
C MET A 180 10.67 -15.11 -1.55
N GLY A 181 10.75 -15.34 -2.87
CA GLY A 181 9.62 -15.77 -3.70
C GLY A 181 8.67 -14.63 -4.09
N ILE A 182 9.10 -13.38 -3.97
CA ILE A 182 8.36 -12.20 -4.43
C ILE A 182 8.81 -11.88 -5.85
N SER A 183 7.97 -12.25 -6.81
CA SER A 183 8.27 -12.07 -8.24
C SER A 183 8.19 -10.60 -8.64
N VAL A 184 9.28 -10.07 -9.20
CA VAL A 184 9.35 -8.73 -9.79
C VAL A 184 8.92 -8.81 -11.27
N GLU A 185 8.11 -7.86 -11.71
CA GLU A 185 7.69 -7.75 -13.12
C GLU A 185 8.66 -6.84 -13.90
N PHE A 186 8.86 -5.60 -13.44
CA PHE A 186 9.82 -4.66 -14.02
C PHE A 186 10.45 -3.79 -12.92
N SER A 187 11.54 -3.11 -13.27
CA SER A 187 12.06 -2.01 -12.46
C SER A 187 12.77 -0.98 -13.33
N HIS A 188 12.47 0.29 -13.11
CA HIS A 188 13.04 1.40 -13.85
C HIS A 188 13.33 2.59 -12.93
N HIS A 189 14.10 3.54 -13.47
CA HIS A 189 14.25 4.85 -12.85
C HIS A 189 12.98 5.65 -13.14
N GLU A 190 12.55 6.44 -12.17
CA GLU A 190 11.34 7.26 -12.27
C GLU A 190 11.66 8.72 -12.63
N GLY A 191 10.64 9.58 -12.69
CA GLY A 191 10.72 10.95 -13.20
C GLY A 191 11.53 11.95 -12.36
N ALA A 192 11.92 11.62 -11.12
CA ALA A 192 12.74 12.47 -10.26
C ALA A 192 14.12 11.89 -9.95
N PRO A 193 15.16 12.72 -9.72
CA PRO A 193 16.46 12.28 -9.22
C PRO A 193 16.38 11.31 -8.03
N GLY A 194 17.03 10.16 -8.15
CA GLY A 194 17.02 9.10 -7.13
C GLY A 194 15.68 8.36 -6.97
N GLN A 195 14.63 8.70 -7.73
CA GLN A 195 13.36 8.00 -7.68
C GLN A 195 13.43 6.68 -8.45
N GLN A 196 12.90 5.64 -7.84
CA GLN A 196 12.90 4.28 -8.34
C GLN A 196 11.49 3.73 -8.33
N GLU A 197 11.23 2.81 -9.24
CA GLU A 197 10.03 1.98 -9.24
C GLU A 197 10.42 0.51 -9.38
N ILE A 198 9.74 -0.34 -8.61
CA ILE A 198 9.80 -1.78 -8.77
C ILE A 198 8.35 -2.28 -8.76
N ASP A 199 7.98 -2.95 -9.84
CA ASP A 199 6.65 -3.51 -10.03
C ASP A 199 6.64 -4.95 -9.57
N LEU A 200 5.66 -5.30 -8.75
CA LEU A 200 5.47 -6.68 -8.32
C LEU A 200 4.50 -7.38 -9.26
N ARG A 201 4.80 -8.63 -9.63
CA ARG A 201 3.83 -9.49 -10.31
C ARG A 201 2.57 -9.61 -9.45
N PHE A 202 1.40 -9.62 -10.11
CA PHE A 202 0.12 -9.72 -9.41
C PHE A 202 0.05 -10.95 -8.49
N ALA A 203 -0.64 -10.81 -7.37
CA ALA A 203 -1.01 -11.89 -6.46
C ALA A 203 -2.44 -11.66 -5.94
N ASP A 204 -2.99 -12.62 -5.21
CA ASP A 204 -4.22 -12.35 -4.46
C ASP A 204 -4.00 -11.18 -3.49
N ALA A 205 -5.05 -10.41 -3.20
CA ALA A 205 -4.90 -9.14 -2.49
C ALA A 205 -4.25 -9.27 -1.10
N LEU A 206 -4.47 -10.38 -0.38
CA LEU A 206 -3.92 -10.58 0.95
C LEU A 206 -2.42 -10.87 0.86
N SER A 207 -2.01 -11.82 0.02
CA SER A 207 -0.60 -12.10 -0.25
C SER A 207 0.11 -10.87 -0.79
N MET A 208 -0.57 -10.06 -1.62
CA MET A 208 0.01 -8.82 -2.14
C MET A 208 0.23 -7.78 -1.03
N ALA A 209 -0.69 -7.65 -0.07
CA ALA A 209 -0.48 -6.75 1.06
C ALA A 209 0.72 -7.19 1.93
N ASP A 210 0.85 -8.50 2.19
CA ASP A 210 2.01 -9.10 2.86
C ASP A 210 3.31 -8.85 2.07
N ASN A 211 3.25 -8.92 0.74
CA ASN A 211 4.38 -8.61 -0.16
C ASN A 211 4.76 -7.14 -0.12
N VAL A 212 3.81 -6.19 -0.11
CA VAL A 212 4.12 -4.75 0.01
C VAL A 212 4.79 -4.45 1.35
N MET A 213 4.32 -5.06 2.45
CA MET A 213 4.98 -4.93 3.75
C MET A 213 6.42 -5.44 3.72
N THR A 214 6.63 -6.61 3.13
CA THR A 214 7.95 -7.25 2.99
C THR A 214 8.86 -6.41 2.10
N PHE A 215 8.33 -5.93 0.96
CA PHE A 215 9.02 -5.09 0.01
C PHE A 215 9.58 -3.84 0.70
N ARG A 216 8.77 -3.09 1.44
CA ARG A 216 9.23 -1.88 2.13
C ARG A 216 10.36 -2.15 3.12
N TYR A 217 10.32 -3.29 3.81
CA TYR A 217 11.42 -3.70 4.70
C TYR A 217 12.69 -4.06 3.91
N VAL A 218 12.57 -4.95 2.92
CA VAL A 218 13.70 -5.42 2.09
C VAL A 218 14.39 -4.27 1.37
N ILE A 219 13.63 -3.37 0.73
CA ILE A 219 14.19 -2.21 0.02
C ILE A 219 14.98 -1.30 0.97
N LYS A 220 14.50 -1.07 2.21
CA LYS A 220 15.24 -0.28 3.20
C LYS A 220 16.53 -0.95 3.63
N GLU A 221 16.51 -2.25 3.92
CA GLU A 221 17.71 -3.00 4.30
C GLU A 221 18.73 -3.03 3.16
N VAL A 222 18.31 -3.36 1.93
CA VAL A 222 19.20 -3.33 0.76
C VAL A 222 19.76 -1.94 0.53
N ALA A 223 18.97 -0.88 0.70
CA ALA A 223 19.47 0.49 0.55
C ALA A 223 20.59 0.78 1.56
N ILE A 224 20.39 0.41 2.83
CA ILE A 224 21.39 0.57 3.89
C ILE A 224 22.67 -0.21 3.56
N GLU A 225 22.55 -1.47 3.14
CA GLU A 225 23.70 -2.30 2.73
C GLU A 225 24.47 -1.70 1.53
N ASN A 226 23.77 -0.96 0.66
CA ASN A 226 24.35 -0.27 -0.48
C ASN A 226 24.80 1.17 -0.16
N GLY A 227 24.86 1.56 1.12
CA GLY A 227 25.33 2.87 1.55
C GLY A 227 24.37 4.03 1.23
N ALA A 228 23.08 3.73 1.13
CA ALA A 228 22.00 4.67 0.85
C ALA A 228 20.85 4.51 1.87
N ARG A 229 19.78 5.28 1.69
CA ARG A 229 18.54 5.17 2.45
C ARG A 229 17.35 5.18 1.48
N ALA A 230 16.45 4.21 1.60
CA ALA A 230 15.19 4.24 0.89
C ALA A 230 14.11 5.01 1.67
N SER A 231 13.33 5.84 0.98
CA SER A 231 12.17 6.54 1.54
C SER A 231 10.93 6.32 0.69
N PHE A 232 9.85 5.91 1.34
CA PHE A 232 8.52 5.76 0.73
C PHE A 232 7.63 7.00 0.97
N MET A 233 8.21 8.08 1.51
CA MET A 233 7.51 9.33 1.77
C MET A 233 6.83 9.84 0.49
N PRO A 234 5.54 10.24 0.52
CA PRO A 234 4.81 10.58 -0.69
C PRO A 234 5.40 11.73 -1.51
N LYS A 235 6.01 12.74 -0.87
CA LYS A 235 6.58 13.93 -1.52
C LYS A 235 7.78 14.45 -0.72
N PRO A 236 8.97 13.85 -0.88
CA PRO A 236 10.17 14.28 -0.18
C PRO A 236 10.78 15.57 -0.76
N PHE A 237 10.49 15.87 -2.02
CA PHE A 237 10.96 17.08 -2.71
C PHE A 237 9.79 17.87 -3.28
N GLY A 238 9.73 19.17 -2.99
CA GLY A 238 8.60 20.02 -3.43
C GLY A 238 8.52 20.20 -4.95
N GLN A 239 9.68 20.23 -5.62
CA GLN A 239 9.85 20.56 -7.03
C GLN A 239 9.87 19.34 -7.98
N HIS A 240 9.86 18.12 -7.44
CA HIS A 240 9.93 16.88 -8.22
C HIS A 240 8.67 16.03 -8.03
N PRO A 241 8.36 15.08 -8.94
CA PRO A 241 7.35 14.06 -8.69
C PRO A 241 7.46 13.41 -7.31
N GLY A 242 6.32 12.96 -6.78
CA GLY A 242 6.26 12.24 -5.51
C GLY A 242 6.11 10.75 -5.74
N SER A 243 6.26 9.93 -4.69
CA SER A 243 6.12 8.48 -4.76
C SER A 243 4.66 8.04 -4.63
N ALA A 244 4.17 7.34 -5.64
CA ALA A 244 2.86 6.69 -5.66
C ALA A 244 2.96 5.16 -5.49
N MET A 245 1.83 4.56 -5.12
CA MET A 245 1.60 3.12 -5.24
C MET A 245 0.42 2.88 -6.18
N HIS A 246 0.63 2.99 -7.49
CA HIS A 246 -0.46 2.77 -8.44
C HIS A 246 -0.96 1.33 -8.27
N THR A 247 -2.23 1.21 -7.90
CA THR A 247 -2.79 -0.07 -7.48
C THR A 247 -3.68 -0.59 -8.59
N HIS A 248 -3.18 -1.60 -9.32
CA HIS A 248 -3.97 -2.30 -10.31
C HIS A 248 -4.81 -3.39 -9.63
N MET A 249 -6.10 -3.44 -9.96
CA MET A 249 -7.04 -4.43 -9.42
C MET A 249 -7.80 -5.14 -10.53
N SER A 250 -8.08 -6.42 -10.32
CA SER A 250 -8.95 -7.23 -11.16
C SER A 250 -9.76 -8.22 -10.33
N LEU A 251 -11.01 -8.42 -10.73
CA LEU A 251 -11.87 -9.46 -10.18
C LEU A 251 -11.96 -10.64 -11.14
N PHE A 252 -12.05 -11.85 -10.59
CA PHE A 252 -12.18 -13.09 -11.36
C PHE A 252 -13.31 -13.96 -10.81
N GLU A 253 -14.11 -14.51 -11.71
CA GLU A 253 -15.09 -15.57 -11.43
C GLU A 253 -14.49 -16.90 -11.90
N GLY A 254 -13.95 -17.68 -10.95
CA GLY A 254 -13.08 -18.80 -11.29
C GLY A 254 -11.84 -18.33 -12.06
N ASP A 255 -11.64 -18.83 -13.28
CA ASP A 255 -10.52 -18.44 -14.15
C ASP A 255 -10.85 -17.30 -15.14
N VAL A 256 -12.08 -16.77 -15.10
CA VAL A 256 -12.55 -15.74 -16.02
C VAL A 256 -12.39 -14.35 -15.41
N ASN A 257 -11.69 -13.47 -16.10
CA ASN A 257 -11.53 -12.07 -15.67
C ASN A 257 -12.88 -11.35 -15.79
N ALA A 258 -13.49 -11.00 -14.66
CA ALA A 258 -14.82 -10.40 -14.58
C ALA A 258 -14.86 -8.97 -15.11
N PHE A 259 -13.72 -8.28 -15.28
CA PHE A 259 -13.65 -6.94 -15.86
C PHE A 259 -13.58 -6.93 -17.39
N HIS A 260 -13.34 -8.08 -18.02
CA HIS A 260 -13.21 -8.18 -19.47
C HIS A 260 -14.55 -8.45 -20.15
N SER A 261 -14.86 -7.71 -21.21
CA SER A 261 -15.96 -8.04 -22.14
C SER A 261 -15.49 -7.83 -23.57
N PRO A 262 -15.61 -8.81 -24.49
CA PRO A 262 -15.21 -8.62 -25.89
C PRO A 262 -16.14 -7.68 -26.67
N ASP A 263 -17.36 -7.47 -26.19
CA ASP A 263 -18.40 -6.72 -26.90
C ASP A 263 -18.36 -5.21 -26.64
N ASP A 264 -17.60 -4.79 -25.63
CA ASP A 264 -17.40 -3.38 -25.30
C ASP A 264 -16.20 -2.79 -26.08
N PRO A 265 -16.27 -1.57 -26.63
CA PRO A 265 -15.15 -0.96 -27.36
C PRO A 265 -13.86 -0.81 -26.55
N LEU A 266 -13.96 -0.65 -25.22
CA LEU A 266 -12.82 -0.60 -24.29
C LEU A 266 -12.46 -1.99 -23.74
N GLN A 267 -13.17 -3.01 -24.19
CA GLN A 267 -13.17 -4.37 -23.68
C GLN A 267 -13.45 -4.46 -22.18
N LEU A 268 -14.32 -3.58 -21.69
CA LEU A 268 -14.64 -3.43 -20.27
C LEU A 268 -16.07 -3.91 -20.02
N SER A 269 -16.23 -4.89 -19.13
CA SER A 269 -17.53 -5.44 -18.74
C SER A 269 -18.33 -4.46 -17.88
N ASP A 270 -19.62 -4.76 -17.68
CA ASP A 270 -20.47 -4.00 -16.77
C ASP A 270 -20.02 -4.10 -15.31
N VAL A 271 -19.45 -5.24 -14.90
CA VAL A 271 -18.79 -5.40 -13.60
C VAL A 271 -17.61 -4.45 -13.49
N GLY A 272 -16.74 -4.41 -14.50
CA GLY A 272 -15.59 -3.50 -14.54
C GLY A 272 -16.03 -2.02 -14.50
N LYS A 273 -17.06 -1.66 -15.27
CA LYS A 273 -17.61 -0.29 -15.28
C LYS A 273 -18.19 0.10 -13.93
N SER A 274 -19.00 -0.77 -13.33
CA SER A 274 -19.64 -0.52 -12.03
C SER A 274 -18.60 -0.44 -10.92
N PHE A 275 -17.54 -1.26 -10.99
CA PHE A 275 -16.41 -1.19 -10.07
C PHE A 275 -15.70 0.17 -10.14
N ILE A 276 -15.38 0.65 -11.35
CA ILE A 276 -14.80 1.99 -11.53
C ILE A 276 -15.75 3.06 -10.98
N ALA A 277 -17.04 2.98 -11.29
CA ALA A 277 -18.03 3.94 -10.79
C ALA A 277 -18.06 3.98 -9.25
N GLY A 278 -17.96 2.82 -8.60
CA GLY A 278 -17.78 2.70 -7.14
C GLY A 278 -16.55 3.43 -6.62
N ILE A 279 -15.38 3.21 -7.22
CA ILE A 279 -14.14 3.92 -6.85
C ILE A 279 -14.31 5.44 -6.99
N LEU A 280 -14.91 5.92 -8.07
CA LEU A 280 -15.10 7.36 -8.30
C LEU A 280 -16.09 7.98 -7.32
N GLU A 281 -17.21 7.30 -7.03
CA GLU A 281 -18.23 7.76 -6.09
C GLU A 281 -17.63 7.97 -4.69
N HIS A 282 -16.81 7.01 -4.26
CA HIS A 282 -16.25 6.94 -2.91
C HIS A 282 -14.83 7.55 -2.80
N ALA A 283 -14.29 8.12 -3.89
CA ALA A 283 -12.90 8.56 -3.96
C ALA A 283 -12.50 9.55 -2.84
N SER A 284 -13.39 10.49 -2.50
CA SER A 284 -13.11 11.50 -1.46
C SER A 284 -13.03 10.91 -0.06
N GLU A 285 -13.95 10.00 0.29
CA GLU A 285 -14.02 9.43 1.63
C GLU A 285 -12.95 8.37 1.89
N ILE A 286 -12.52 7.62 0.86
CA ILE A 286 -11.43 6.66 0.99
C ILE A 286 -10.04 7.33 0.98
N SER A 287 -9.96 8.60 0.55
CA SER A 287 -8.68 9.32 0.41
C SER A 287 -7.91 9.42 1.72
N ALA A 288 -8.59 9.53 2.86
CA ALA A 288 -7.92 9.58 4.16
C ALA A 288 -7.11 8.31 4.44
N VAL A 289 -7.52 7.15 3.91
CA VAL A 289 -6.82 5.86 4.08
C VAL A 289 -5.76 5.67 3.01
N THR A 290 -6.09 5.94 1.74
CA THR A 290 -5.15 5.74 0.61
C THR A 290 -4.03 6.79 0.57
N ASN A 291 -4.26 7.95 1.21
CA ASN A 291 -3.35 9.09 1.33
C ASN A 291 -3.28 9.54 2.80
N GLN A 292 -2.78 8.64 3.66
CA GLN A 292 -2.94 8.75 5.11
C GLN A 292 -2.02 9.74 5.83
N TRP A 293 -1.17 10.49 5.11
CA TRP A 293 -0.21 11.40 5.72
C TRP A 293 -0.46 12.83 5.29
N VAL A 294 -0.12 13.81 6.13
CA VAL A 294 -0.12 15.23 5.71
C VAL A 294 0.69 15.43 4.43
N ASN A 295 1.82 14.72 4.30
CA ASN A 295 2.69 14.80 3.13
C ASN A 295 2.07 14.22 1.85
N SER A 296 1.13 13.27 1.95
CA SER A 296 0.40 12.71 0.80
C SER A 296 -0.27 13.80 -0.04
N TYR A 297 -0.84 14.81 0.61
CA TYR A 297 -1.55 15.90 -0.08
C TYR A 297 -0.61 16.89 -0.77
N LYS A 298 0.69 16.90 -0.42
CA LYS A 298 1.70 17.63 -1.19
C LYS A 298 2.00 16.94 -2.53
N ARG A 299 1.77 15.62 -2.63
CA ARG A 299 1.79 14.87 -3.89
C ARG A 299 0.59 15.21 -4.76
N LEU A 300 -0.61 15.21 -4.18
CA LEU A 300 -1.87 15.44 -4.91
C LEU A 300 -2.05 16.89 -5.37
N VAL A 301 -1.62 17.88 -4.59
CA VAL A 301 -1.82 19.31 -4.92
C VAL A 301 -0.67 19.89 -5.76
N GLY A 302 0.52 19.31 -5.67
CA GLY A 302 1.77 19.94 -6.11
C GLY A 302 2.01 20.07 -7.62
N GLY A 303 1.01 19.83 -8.48
CA GLY A 303 1.12 19.89 -9.95
C GLY A 303 2.10 18.83 -10.49
N GLY A 304 1.58 17.72 -10.99
CA GLY A 304 2.40 16.60 -11.46
C GLY A 304 1.54 15.36 -11.70
N GLU A 305 2.17 14.20 -11.87
CA GLU A 305 1.53 12.96 -12.35
C GLU A 305 0.43 12.34 -11.46
N ALA A 306 0.06 13.02 -10.36
CA ALA A 306 -0.94 12.58 -9.40
C ALA A 306 -2.36 13.07 -9.78
N PRO A 307 -3.40 12.28 -9.50
CA PRO A 307 -4.77 12.68 -9.79
C PRO A 307 -5.28 13.74 -8.80
N THR A 308 -6.03 14.73 -9.31
CA THR A 308 -6.62 15.83 -8.53
C THR A 308 -8.15 15.78 -8.46
N ALA A 309 -8.79 14.96 -9.31
CA ALA A 309 -10.23 14.78 -9.34
C ALA A 309 -10.60 13.30 -9.55
N ALA A 310 -11.78 12.92 -9.08
CA ALA A 310 -12.40 11.63 -9.31
C ALA A 310 -12.89 11.53 -10.76
N SER A 311 -11.96 11.23 -11.65
CA SER A 311 -12.18 10.97 -13.08
C SER A 311 -11.61 9.62 -13.48
N TRP A 312 -12.04 9.10 -14.62
CA TRP A 312 -11.46 7.89 -15.20
C TRP A 312 -11.16 8.08 -16.68
N GLY A 313 -10.25 7.27 -17.23
CA GLY A 313 -10.03 7.27 -18.68
C GLY A 313 -9.24 6.08 -19.20
N ALA A 314 -9.52 5.69 -20.44
CA ALA A 314 -8.73 4.70 -21.16
C ALA A 314 -7.36 5.29 -21.50
N ALA A 315 -6.28 4.66 -21.03
CA ALA A 315 -4.92 5.14 -21.22
C ALA A 315 -4.61 6.59 -20.74
N ASN A 316 -5.50 7.24 -19.99
CA ASN A 316 -5.32 8.61 -19.49
C ASN A 316 -4.61 8.59 -18.13
N ARG A 317 -3.33 9.02 -18.09
CA ARG A 317 -2.52 9.08 -16.85
C ARG A 317 -2.92 10.23 -15.90
N SER A 318 -3.68 11.21 -16.39
CA SER A 318 -4.16 12.34 -15.57
C SER A 318 -5.42 12.03 -14.76
N ALA A 319 -6.10 10.92 -15.09
CA ALA A 319 -7.28 10.48 -14.39
C ALA A 319 -6.96 9.73 -13.09
N LEU A 320 -7.89 9.72 -12.14
CA LEU A 320 -7.77 8.92 -10.92
C LEU A 320 -7.75 7.42 -11.22
N VAL A 321 -8.69 6.97 -12.04
CA VAL A 321 -8.78 5.57 -12.46
C VAL A 321 -8.41 5.45 -13.93
N ARG A 322 -7.30 4.77 -14.19
CA ARG A 322 -6.86 4.48 -15.54
C ARG A 322 -7.24 3.06 -15.93
N VAL A 323 -7.68 2.86 -17.16
CA VAL A 323 -7.86 1.52 -17.75
C VAL A 323 -6.70 1.28 -18.72
N PRO A 324 -5.71 0.43 -18.38
CA PRO A 324 -4.58 0.15 -19.27
C PRO A 324 -5.01 -0.55 -20.56
N MET A 325 -4.46 -0.11 -21.71
CA MET A 325 -4.81 -0.62 -23.05
C MET A 325 -3.65 -1.35 -23.76
N TYR A 326 -2.58 -1.70 -23.04
CA TYR A 326 -1.34 -2.24 -23.62
C TYR A 326 -1.47 -3.62 -24.29
N THR A 327 -2.40 -4.45 -23.82
CA THR A 327 -2.51 -5.86 -24.24
C THR A 327 -3.96 -6.23 -24.59
N PRO A 328 -4.53 -5.66 -25.68
CA PRO A 328 -5.94 -5.85 -26.03
C PRO A 328 -6.31 -7.29 -26.43
N HIS A 329 -5.32 -8.16 -26.61
CA HIS A 329 -5.53 -9.58 -26.93
C HIS A 329 -5.34 -10.52 -25.72
N LYS A 330 -4.90 -9.98 -24.57
CA LYS A 330 -4.71 -10.77 -23.35
C LYS A 330 -5.88 -10.51 -22.41
N THR A 331 -6.96 -11.27 -22.58
CA THR A 331 -8.22 -11.07 -21.83
C THR A 331 -8.01 -11.08 -20.30
N SER A 332 -7.10 -11.92 -19.81
CA SER A 332 -6.78 -12.05 -18.39
C SER A 332 -6.09 -10.82 -17.78
N SER A 333 -5.55 -9.89 -18.57
CA SER A 333 -4.85 -8.71 -18.05
C SER A 333 -5.72 -7.44 -17.94
N ARG A 334 -7.02 -7.53 -18.26
CA ARG A 334 -7.96 -6.42 -18.06
C ARG A 334 -8.05 -6.08 -16.58
N ARG A 335 -7.78 -4.81 -16.26
CA ARG A 335 -7.68 -4.32 -14.88
C ARG A 335 -7.98 -2.84 -14.83
N VAL A 336 -8.23 -2.34 -13.62
CA VAL A 336 -8.33 -0.91 -13.32
C VAL A 336 -7.11 -0.50 -12.51
N GLU A 337 -6.54 0.65 -12.82
CA GLU A 337 -5.38 1.23 -12.13
C GLU A 337 -5.85 2.43 -11.32
N VAL A 338 -5.84 2.34 -9.99
CA VAL A 338 -6.16 3.45 -9.11
C VAL A 338 -4.87 4.17 -8.71
N ARG A 339 -4.74 5.43 -9.12
CA ARG A 339 -3.47 6.18 -9.06
C ARG A 339 -3.29 7.05 -7.81
N SER A 340 -4.34 7.15 -6.98
CA SER A 340 -4.30 7.97 -5.76
C SER A 340 -3.57 7.36 -4.56
N PRO A 341 -3.38 6.04 -4.38
CA PRO A 341 -2.61 5.56 -3.23
C PRO A 341 -1.13 5.99 -3.30
N ASP A 342 -0.52 6.29 -2.16
CA ASP A 342 0.95 6.42 -2.04
C ASP A 342 1.60 5.21 -1.38
N SER A 343 2.91 5.06 -1.60
CA SER A 343 3.72 3.95 -1.07
C SER A 343 3.84 3.93 0.46
N ALA A 344 3.42 5.00 1.15
CA ALA A 344 3.45 5.08 2.60
C ALA A 344 2.12 4.67 3.25
N CYS A 345 1.07 4.38 2.48
CA CYS A 345 -0.20 3.93 3.03
C CYS A 345 -0.09 2.53 3.70
N ASN A 346 -1.08 2.18 4.51
CA ASN A 346 -1.25 0.81 5.00
C ASN A 346 -1.85 -0.05 3.88
N PRO A 347 -1.11 -1.02 3.30
CA PRO A 347 -1.59 -1.75 2.12
C PRO A 347 -2.85 -2.56 2.41
N TYR A 348 -3.00 -3.10 3.63
CA TYR A 348 -4.20 -3.88 3.99
C TYR A 348 -5.46 -3.01 3.99
N LEU A 349 -5.40 -1.85 4.64
CA LEU A 349 -6.54 -0.94 4.72
C LEU A 349 -6.83 -0.28 3.37
N THR A 350 -5.78 0.09 2.62
CA THR A 350 -5.90 0.63 1.26
C THR A 350 -6.59 -0.36 0.33
N PHE A 351 -6.15 -1.62 0.28
CA PHE A 351 -6.80 -2.62 -0.55
C PHE A 351 -8.23 -2.92 -0.08
N ALA A 352 -8.48 -2.90 1.24
CA ALA A 352 -9.81 -3.11 1.79
C ALA A 352 -10.80 -2.01 1.34
N VAL A 353 -10.44 -0.72 1.46
CA VAL A 353 -11.33 0.39 1.06
C VAL A 353 -11.51 0.49 -0.45
N LEU A 354 -10.47 0.17 -1.24
CA LEU A 354 -10.59 0.12 -2.70
C LEU A 354 -11.51 -1.02 -3.13
N LEU A 355 -11.32 -2.22 -2.59
CA LEU A 355 -12.18 -3.36 -2.88
C LEU A 355 -13.62 -3.09 -2.46
N ALA A 356 -13.84 -2.56 -1.25
CA ALA A 356 -15.18 -2.23 -0.75
C ALA A 356 -15.88 -1.16 -1.60
N ALA A 357 -15.19 -0.09 -1.99
CA ALA A 357 -15.72 0.94 -2.86
C ALA A 357 -16.13 0.38 -4.24
N GLY A 358 -15.26 -0.43 -4.84
CA GLY A 358 -15.54 -1.06 -6.13
C GLY A 358 -16.68 -2.07 -6.06
N LEU A 359 -16.70 -2.95 -5.06
CA LEU A 359 -17.81 -3.90 -4.85
C LEU A 359 -19.13 -3.19 -4.59
N ARG A 360 -19.13 -2.09 -3.82
CA ARG A 360 -20.36 -1.29 -3.61
C ARG A 360 -20.95 -0.80 -4.92
N GLY A 361 -20.09 -0.37 -5.85
CA GLY A 361 -20.51 0.02 -7.19
C GLY A 361 -21.14 -1.13 -7.98
N VAL A 362 -20.56 -2.34 -7.89
CA VAL A 362 -21.11 -3.55 -8.51
C VAL A 362 -22.46 -3.95 -7.89
N GLU A 363 -22.55 -4.03 -6.56
CA GLU A 363 -23.75 -4.45 -5.84
C GLU A 363 -24.93 -3.48 -6.03
N LYS A 364 -24.65 -2.18 -6.04
CA LYS A 364 -25.69 -1.13 -6.22
C LYS A 364 -25.90 -0.73 -7.67
N GLY A 365 -25.18 -1.31 -8.62
CA GLY A 365 -25.31 -1.01 -10.05
C GLY A 365 -24.99 0.45 -10.41
N TYR A 366 -23.90 0.99 -9.87
CA TYR A 366 -23.49 2.36 -10.16
C TYR A 366 -23.15 2.52 -11.64
N VAL A 367 -23.63 3.62 -12.25
CA VAL A 367 -23.43 3.90 -13.67
C VAL A 367 -22.13 4.67 -13.85
N LEU A 368 -21.23 4.12 -14.66
CA LEU A 368 -20.00 4.81 -15.03
C LEU A 368 -20.30 5.96 -16.01
N GLY A 369 -19.98 7.18 -15.58
CA GLY A 369 -20.07 8.38 -16.43
C GLY A 369 -19.07 8.36 -17.60
N PRO A 370 -19.11 9.38 -18.48
CA PRO A 370 -18.17 9.48 -19.59
C PRO A 370 -16.71 9.53 -19.11
N GLN A 371 -15.80 8.96 -19.91
CA GLN A 371 -14.37 9.05 -19.64
C GLN A 371 -13.84 10.47 -19.82
N ALA A 372 -12.73 10.79 -19.15
CA ALA A 372 -11.94 11.98 -19.39
C ALA A 372 -11.16 11.84 -20.70
N GLU A 373 -11.49 12.68 -21.68
CA GLU A 373 -10.79 12.76 -22.96
C GLU A 373 -9.60 13.72 -22.91
N ASP A 374 -9.69 14.76 -22.07
CA ASP A 374 -8.65 15.77 -21.90
C ASP A 374 -7.62 15.38 -20.83
N ASN A 375 -6.49 16.10 -20.84
CA ASN A 375 -5.55 16.11 -19.73
C ASN A 375 -6.21 16.82 -18.53
N VAL A 376 -6.62 16.03 -17.53
CA VAL A 376 -7.32 16.52 -16.34
C VAL A 376 -6.46 17.48 -15.52
N TRP A 377 -5.13 17.40 -15.63
CA TRP A 377 -4.21 18.31 -14.95
C TRP A 377 -4.28 19.75 -15.47
N ASP A 378 -4.65 19.93 -16.73
CA ASP A 378 -4.73 21.25 -17.37
C ASP A 378 -6.07 21.93 -17.07
N LEU A 379 -7.05 21.19 -16.53
CA LEU A 379 -8.38 21.69 -16.22
C LEU A 379 -8.40 22.43 -14.89
N THR A 380 -8.97 23.63 -14.90
CA THR A 380 -9.29 24.38 -13.69
C THR A 380 -10.34 23.64 -12.84
N PRO A 381 -10.43 23.90 -11.53
CA PRO A 381 -11.48 23.33 -10.69
C PRO A 381 -12.91 23.59 -11.23
N ALA A 382 -13.14 24.76 -11.83
CA ALA A 382 -14.44 25.11 -12.41
C ALA A 382 -14.77 24.27 -13.66
N GLU A 383 -13.78 24.02 -14.53
CA GLU A 383 -13.94 23.15 -15.70
C GLU A 383 -14.17 21.69 -15.28
N ARG A 384 -13.40 21.19 -14.31
CA ARG A 384 -13.59 19.83 -13.76
C ARG A 384 -14.99 19.65 -13.19
N GLN A 385 -15.49 20.63 -12.43
CA GLN A 385 -16.85 20.61 -11.93
C GLN A 385 -17.91 20.68 -13.04
N ALA A 386 -17.70 21.50 -14.08
CA ALA A 386 -18.60 21.59 -15.23
C ALA A 386 -18.69 20.27 -16.02
N MET A 387 -17.61 19.49 -16.02
CA MET A 387 -17.56 18.14 -16.60
C MET A 387 -18.13 17.05 -15.67
N GLY A 388 -18.57 17.41 -14.46
CA GLY A 388 -19.14 16.50 -13.47
C GLY A 388 -18.11 15.74 -12.63
N TYR A 389 -16.82 16.12 -12.70
CA TYR A 389 -15.79 15.52 -11.85
C TYR A 389 -15.86 16.08 -10.43
N ARG A 390 -15.67 15.21 -9.45
CA ARG A 390 -15.58 15.59 -8.04
C ARG A 390 -14.11 15.84 -7.70
N GLU A 391 -13.82 16.98 -7.07
CA GLU A 391 -12.47 17.27 -6.58
C GLU A 391 -12.05 16.26 -5.50
N LEU A 392 -10.79 15.84 -5.52
CA LEU A 392 -10.24 15.07 -4.42
C LEU A 392 -9.89 16.00 -3.24
N PRO A 393 -9.87 15.48 -2.01
CA PRO A 393 -9.44 16.26 -0.86
C PRO A 393 -8.02 16.80 -1.05
N THR A 394 -7.83 18.09 -0.76
CA THR A 394 -6.55 18.80 -0.95
C THR A 394 -5.69 18.84 0.32
N SER A 395 -6.20 18.28 1.42
CA SER A 395 -5.52 18.18 2.70
C SER A 395 -6.00 16.97 3.51
N LEU A 396 -5.19 16.54 4.47
CA LEU A 396 -5.57 15.50 5.41
C LEU A 396 -6.86 15.87 6.16
N ASP A 397 -7.03 17.14 6.56
CA ASP A 397 -8.27 17.63 7.19
C ASP A 397 -9.51 17.39 6.34
N SER A 398 -9.47 17.81 5.07
CA SER A 398 -10.61 17.65 4.16
C SER A 398 -10.93 16.17 3.91
N ALA A 399 -9.91 15.31 3.85
CA ALA A 399 -10.11 13.89 3.68
C ALA A 399 -10.70 13.25 4.95
N LEU A 400 -10.25 13.64 6.14
CA LEU A 400 -10.78 13.17 7.41
C LEU A 400 -12.23 13.60 7.62
N ARG A 401 -12.63 14.80 7.17
CA ARG A 401 -14.03 15.23 7.21
C ARG A 401 -14.91 14.41 6.27
N ALA A 402 -14.42 14.11 5.06
CA ALA A 402 -15.14 13.24 4.13
C ALA A 402 -15.29 11.82 4.69
N MET A 403 -14.21 11.26 5.24
CA MET A 403 -14.19 9.95 5.89
C MET A 403 -15.13 9.88 7.09
N GLU A 404 -15.21 10.92 7.94
CA GLU A 404 -16.06 10.93 9.15
C GLU A 404 -17.54 10.75 8.83
N SER A 405 -18.01 11.26 7.68
CA SER A 405 -19.39 11.07 7.20
C SER A 405 -19.62 9.78 6.41
N SER A 406 -18.60 8.94 6.25
CA SER A 406 -18.64 7.79 5.35
C SER A 406 -19.18 6.53 6.01
N GLU A 407 -20.34 6.07 5.56
CA GLU A 407 -20.87 4.74 5.91
C GLU A 407 -19.98 3.63 5.34
N LEU A 408 -19.53 3.76 4.08
CA LEU A 408 -18.69 2.76 3.41
C LEU A 408 -17.39 2.52 4.18
N VAL A 409 -16.66 3.59 4.52
CA VAL A 409 -15.37 3.45 5.20
C VAL A 409 -15.55 2.93 6.63
N ALA A 410 -16.58 3.40 7.36
CA ALA A 410 -16.90 2.90 8.69
C ALA A 410 -17.22 1.40 8.69
N GLU A 411 -18.08 0.92 7.78
CA GLU A 411 -18.40 -0.50 7.63
C GLU A 411 -17.18 -1.34 7.21
N THR A 412 -16.34 -0.78 6.33
CA THR A 412 -15.17 -1.47 5.79
C THR A 412 -14.13 -1.71 6.88
N LEU A 413 -13.72 -0.63 7.56
CA LEU A 413 -12.69 -0.67 8.60
C LEU A 413 -13.20 -1.32 9.89
N GLY A 414 -14.49 -1.18 10.19
CA GLY A 414 -15.06 -1.51 11.49
C GLY A 414 -14.80 -0.39 12.52
N GLU A 415 -15.63 -0.34 13.55
CA GLU A 415 -15.68 0.76 14.53
C GLU A 415 -14.32 1.07 15.17
N HIS A 416 -13.57 0.04 15.57
CA HIS A 416 -12.30 0.18 16.27
C HIS A 416 -11.23 0.87 15.41
N VAL A 417 -10.98 0.33 14.20
CA VAL A 417 -10.01 0.90 13.27
C VAL A 417 -10.44 2.29 12.81
N PHE A 418 -11.73 2.49 12.54
CA PHE A 418 -12.27 3.78 12.10
C PHE A 418 -12.09 4.89 13.15
N ASP A 419 -12.50 4.66 14.41
CA ASP A 419 -12.33 5.61 15.51
C ASP A 419 -10.86 5.93 15.76
N PHE A 420 -10.02 4.88 15.86
CA PHE A 420 -8.60 5.07 16.09
C PHE A 420 -7.94 5.88 14.98
N PHE A 421 -8.18 5.50 13.72
CA PHE A 421 -7.58 6.15 12.55
C PHE A 421 -7.95 7.64 12.51
N LEU A 422 -9.23 7.98 12.68
CA LEU A 422 -9.68 9.38 12.71
C LEU A 422 -9.01 10.16 13.85
N ARG A 423 -8.96 9.60 15.06
CA ARG A 423 -8.35 10.27 16.22
C ARG A 423 -6.84 10.50 16.05
N ASN A 424 -6.13 9.48 15.58
CA ASN A 424 -4.70 9.54 15.32
C ASN A 424 -4.39 10.62 14.27
N LYS A 425 -5.10 10.59 13.13
CA LYS A 425 -4.87 11.52 12.02
C LYS A 425 -5.32 12.94 12.30
N ARG A 426 -6.35 13.15 13.12
CA ARG A 426 -6.68 14.49 13.65
C ARG A 426 -5.57 15.05 14.54
N THR A 427 -4.94 14.21 15.35
CA THR A 427 -3.81 14.61 16.19
C THR A 427 -2.60 14.96 15.32
N GLU A 428 -2.28 14.14 14.31
CA GLU A 428 -1.23 14.44 13.31
C GLU A 428 -1.46 15.79 12.64
N TRP A 429 -2.68 16.04 12.17
CA TRP A 429 -3.05 17.29 11.53
C TRP A 429 -2.97 18.51 12.46
N ALA A 430 -3.43 18.37 13.71
CA ALA A 430 -3.35 19.43 14.71
C ALA A 430 -1.88 19.79 15.01
N ASN A 431 -1.02 18.78 15.16
CA ASN A 431 0.41 18.97 15.37
C ASN A 431 1.05 19.69 14.16
N TYR A 432 0.76 19.23 12.94
CA TYR A 432 1.25 19.87 11.72
C TYR A 432 0.88 21.36 11.64
N ARG A 433 -0.39 21.69 11.89
CA ARG A 433 -0.88 23.07 11.85
C ARG A 433 -0.30 23.98 12.91
N SER A 434 0.20 23.41 14.01
CA SER A 434 0.87 24.18 15.07
C SER A 434 2.33 24.51 14.76
N HIS A 435 2.90 23.86 13.75
CA HIS A 435 4.30 24.01 13.39
C HIS A 435 4.51 25.21 12.47
N VAL A 436 5.45 26.11 12.82
CA VAL A 436 5.88 27.23 11.98
C VAL A 436 7.00 26.76 11.06
N THR A 437 6.76 26.74 9.76
CA THR A 437 7.71 26.21 8.78
C THR A 437 8.76 27.24 8.35
N PRO A 438 9.92 26.79 7.82
CA PRO A 438 10.91 27.69 7.22
C PRO A 438 10.35 28.57 6.09
N TYR A 439 9.33 28.10 5.35
CA TYR A 439 8.65 28.89 4.31
C TYR A 439 7.90 30.07 4.92
N GLU A 440 7.17 29.85 6.01
CA GLU A 440 6.44 30.93 6.69
C GLU A 440 7.41 31.96 7.29
N LEU A 441 8.49 31.51 7.90
CA LEU A 441 9.53 32.40 8.42
C LEU A 441 10.19 33.22 7.30
N SER A 442 10.58 32.60 6.18
CA SER A 442 11.25 33.33 5.09
C SER A 442 10.31 34.28 4.35
N THR A 443 9.01 34.01 4.34
CA THR A 443 8.01 34.81 3.62
C THR A 443 7.42 35.93 4.46
N TYR A 444 7.18 35.68 5.75
CA TYR A 444 6.33 36.56 6.58
C TYR A 444 7.06 37.20 7.77
N LEU A 445 8.29 36.79 8.12
CA LEU A 445 8.98 37.33 9.31
C LEU A 445 9.23 38.85 9.25
N SER A 446 9.30 39.42 8.05
CA SER A 446 9.54 40.85 7.84
C SER A 446 8.27 41.69 7.67
N LEU A 447 7.06 41.10 7.69
CA LEU A 447 5.80 41.85 7.73
C LEU A 447 5.69 42.61 9.05
#